data_AF-A0A8E2DRH1-F1
#
_entry.id   AF-A0A8E2DRH1-F1
#
_cell.length_a   1.000
_cell.length_b   1.000
_cell.length_c   1.000
_cell.angle_alpha   90.00
_cell.angle_beta   90.00
_cell.angle_gamma   90.00
#
_symmetry.space_group_name_H-M   'P 1'
#
loop_
_entity.id
_entity.type
_entity.pdbx_description
1 polymer ?
#
loop_
_entity_poly.entity_id
_entity_poly.type
_entity_poly.pdbx_seq_one_letter_code
_entity_poly.pdbx_strand_id
1 'polypeptide(L)'
;MSSSCQHLLAALKECLLQSDCVMKHGHLPSECLKQYPHELPERCLSLRQATFDCKRNMLDMRKRFRGNTSGIVVPPPETGRTSPSS
;
A
#
# COMPACT_ATOMS: atom_id res chain seq x y z
N MET A 1 12.77 -3.37 -14.05
CA MET A 1 11.58 -2.57 -13.68
C MET A 1 11.94 -1.81 -12.42
N SER A 2 11.91 -0.48 -12.47
CA SER A 2 12.52 0.41 -11.48
C SER A 2 12.09 0.11 -10.04
N SER A 3 13.09 -0.03 -9.17
CA SER A 3 12.98 -0.53 -7.79
C SER A 3 12.17 0.35 -6.83
N SER A 4 11.81 1.58 -7.22
CA SER A 4 11.24 2.58 -6.31
C SER A 4 9.85 2.25 -5.75
N CYS A 5 9.02 1.49 -6.48
CA CYS A 5 7.65 1.14 -6.04
C CYS A 5 7.50 -0.34 -5.62
N GLN A 6 8.59 -1.13 -5.65
CA GLN A 6 8.54 -2.56 -5.34
C GLN A 6 8.05 -2.83 -3.90
N HIS A 7 8.49 -2.02 -2.94
CA HIS A 7 8.08 -2.17 -1.54
C HIS A 7 6.57 -1.90 -1.35
N LEU A 8 6.01 -0.90 -2.04
CA LEU A 8 4.57 -0.62 -2.00
C LEU A 8 3.75 -1.74 -2.65
N LEU A 9 4.24 -2.28 -3.78
CA LEU A 9 3.63 -3.44 -4.44
C LEU A 9 3.66 -4.71 -3.56
N ALA A 10 4.79 -4.98 -2.90
CA ALA A 10 4.93 -6.10 -1.99
C ALA A 10 3.95 -5.98 -0.81
N ALA A 11 3.93 -4.83 -0.15
CA ALA A 11 3.02 -4.56 0.95
C ALA A 11 1.54 -4.65 0.53
N LEU A 12 1.19 -4.14 -0.66
CA LEU A 12 -0.17 -4.25 -1.20
C LEU A 12 -0.56 -5.71 -1.44
N LYS A 13 0.35 -6.52 -2.00
CA LYS A 13 0.12 -7.96 -2.21
C LYS A 13 -0.08 -8.69 -0.89
N GLU A 14 0.76 -8.44 0.11
CA GLU A 14 0.62 -9.03 1.44
C GLU A 14 -0.72 -8.65 2.08
N CYS A 15 -1.12 -7.37 1.98
CA CYS A 15 -2.40 -6.90 2.48
C CYS A 15 -3.58 -7.62 1.82
N LEU A 16 -3.53 -7.80 0.50
CA LEU A 16 -4.56 -8.52 -0.25
C LEU A 16 -4.62 -10.00 0.13
N LEU A 17 -3.47 -10.66 0.30
CA LEU A 17 -3.42 -12.06 0.74
C LEU A 17 -4.03 -12.26 2.12
N GLN A 18 -3.94 -11.27 3.01
CA GLN A 18 -4.57 -11.32 4.34
C GLN A 18 -6.03 -10.87 4.35
N SER A 19 -6.54 -10.31 3.26
CA SER A 19 -7.90 -9.78 3.18
C SER A 19 -8.96 -10.86 3.01
N ASP A 20 -10.17 -10.56 3.46
CA ASP A 20 -11.33 -11.46 3.37
C ASP A 20 -11.67 -11.83 1.92
N CYS A 21 -11.50 -10.91 0.97
CA CYS A 21 -11.78 -11.19 -0.44
C CYS A 21 -10.91 -12.34 -1.01
N VAL A 22 -9.65 -12.44 -0.59
CA VAL A 22 -8.76 -13.55 -1.02
C VAL A 22 -8.91 -14.76 -0.10
N MET A 23 -8.96 -14.55 1.23
CA MET A 23 -8.99 -15.64 2.20
C MET A 23 -10.35 -16.34 2.29
N LYS A 24 -11.47 -15.60 2.30
CA LYS A 24 -12.82 -16.16 2.41
C LYS A 24 -13.38 -16.54 1.04
N HIS A 25 -13.22 -15.66 0.06
CA HIS A 25 -13.85 -15.86 -1.25
C HIS A 25 -12.92 -16.51 -2.29
N GLY A 26 -11.60 -16.53 -2.07
CA GLY A 26 -10.65 -17.16 -3.01
C GLY A 26 -10.45 -16.39 -4.31
N HIS A 27 -10.78 -15.09 -4.36
CA HIS A 27 -10.62 -14.29 -5.56
C HIS A 27 -9.16 -13.91 -5.78
N LEU A 28 -8.82 -13.60 -7.04
CA LEU A 28 -7.50 -13.05 -7.34
C LEU A 28 -7.37 -11.65 -6.70
N PRO A 29 -6.17 -11.29 -6.17
CA PRO A 29 -5.92 -9.96 -5.60
C PRO A 29 -6.29 -8.80 -6.54
N SER A 30 -6.09 -9.00 -7.85
CA SER A 30 -6.47 -8.03 -8.88
C SER A 30 -7.99 -7.86 -9.04
N GLU A 31 -8.77 -8.93 -8.86
CA GLU A 31 -10.23 -8.88 -8.91
C GLU A 31 -10.78 -8.24 -7.63
N CYS A 32 -10.20 -8.54 -6.46
CA CYS A 32 -10.57 -7.89 -5.20
C CYS A 32 -10.47 -6.36 -5.29
N LEU A 33 -9.41 -5.83 -5.92
CA LEU A 33 -9.24 -4.40 -6.11
C LEU A 33 -10.26 -3.77 -7.10
N LYS A 34 -10.81 -4.56 -8.03
CA LYS A 34 -11.69 -4.08 -9.10
C LYS A 34 -13.17 -4.25 -8.75
N GLN A 35 -13.59 -5.45 -8.39
CA GLN A 35 -15.00 -5.76 -8.08
C GLN A 35 -15.33 -5.55 -6.61
N TYR A 36 -14.39 -5.76 -5.68
CA TYR A 36 -14.69 -5.82 -4.24
C TYR A 36 -13.88 -4.81 -3.40
N PRO A 37 -13.85 -3.52 -3.76
CA PRO A 37 -13.12 -2.52 -2.97
C PRO A 37 -13.71 -2.31 -1.57
N HIS A 38 -14.99 -2.64 -1.37
CA HIS A 38 -15.69 -2.50 -0.10
C HIS A 38 -15.37 -3.61 0.90
N GLU A 39 -14.92 -4.78 0.44
CA GLU A 39 -14.49 -5.90 1.30
C GLU A 39 -13.01 -5.80 1.68
N LEU A 40 -12.31 -4.80 1.16
CA LEU A 40 -10.91 -4.58 1.45
C LEU A 40 -10.76 -3.64 2.66
N PRO A 41 -9.87 -3.96 3.60
CA PRO A 41 -9.59 -3.07 4.72
C PRO A 41 -8.95 -1.76 4.22
N GLU A 42 -9.19 -0.66 4.93
CA GLU A 42 -8.70 0.67 4.56
C GLU A 42 -7.18 0.69 4.30
N ARG A 43 -6.41 -0.09 5.07
CA ARG A 43 -4.97 -0.25 4.88
C ARG A 43 -4.60 -0.70 3.46
N CYS A 44 -5.34 -1.64 2.87
CA CYS A 44 -5.07 -2.10 1.50
C CYS A 44 -5.43 -1.02 0.47
N LEU A 45 -6.48 -0.23 0.72
CA LEU A 45 -6.86 0.89 -0.13
C LEU A 45 -5.81 2.02 -0.10
N SER A 46 -5.26 2.34 1.07
CA SER A 46 -4.16 3.29 1.20
C SER A 46 -2.91 2.84 0.44
N LEU A 47 -2.55 1.55 0.56
CA LEU A 47 -1.42 0.97 -0.19
C LEU A 47 -1.65 0.99 -1.70
N ARG A 48 -2.88 0.74 -2.16
CA ARG A 48 -3.26 0.86 -3.58
C ARG A 48 -3.03 2.29 -4.07
N GLN A 49 -3.47 3.28 -3.32
CA GLN A 49 -3.29 4.68 -3.66
C GLN A 49 -1.80 5.07 -3.68
N ALA A 50 -1.05 4.73 -2.64
CA ALA A 50 0.39 4.97 -2.59
C ALA A 50 1.15 4.32 -3.76
N THR A 51 0.77 3.10 -4.14
CA THR A 51 1.36 2.40 -5.30
C THR A 51 1.04 3.11 -6.61
N PHE A 52 -0.20 3.59 -6.76
CA PHE A 52 -0.65 4.36 -7.91
C PHE A 52 0.10 5.69 -8.01
N ASP A 53 0.22 6.43 -6.91
CA ASP A 53 0.96 7.69 -6.84
C ASP A 53 2.45 7.49 -7.10
N CYS A 54 3.05 6.42 -6.56
CA CYS A 54 4.43 6.08 -6.84
C CYS A 54 4.65 5.83 -8.34
N LYS A 55 3.80 5.01 -8.96
CA LYS A 55 3.88 4.71 -10.40
C LYS A 55 3.62 5.95 -11.25
N ARG A 56 2.67 6.80 -10.85
CA ARG A 56 2.37 8.08 -11.53
C ARG A 56 3.54 9.05 -11.45
N ASN A 57 4.13 9.22 -10.26
CA ASN A 57 5.32 10.06 -10.05
C ASN A 57 6.55 9.53 -10.81
N MET A 58 6.64 8.21 -10.96
CA MET A 58 7.68 7.55 -11.75
C MET A 58 7.57 7.83 -13.24
N LEU A 59 6.36 7.93 -13.79
CA LEU A 59 6.10 8.25 -15.20
C LEU A 59 6.20 9.75 -15.47
N ASP A 60 5.85 10.58 -14.48
CA ASP A 60 5.90 12.03 -14.57
C ASP A 60 7.33 12.56 -14.34
N MET A 61 8.13 12.57 -15.41
CA MET A 61 9.48 13.16 -15.41
C MET A 61 9.49 14.66 -15.09
N ARG A 62 8.35 15.36 -15.20
CA ARG A 62 8.25 16.82 -15.01
C ARG A 62 8.35 17.25 -13.55
N LYS A 63 8.13 16.34 -12.59
CA LYS A 63 8.41 16.61 -11.15
C LYS A 63 9.87 16.38 -10.74
N ARG A 64 10.73 15.84 -11.60
CA ARG A 64 12.14 15.57 -11.25
C ARG A 64 13.02 16.83 -11.19
N PHE A 65 12.58 17.95 -11.77
CA PHE A 65 13.38 19.17 -11.89
C PHE A 65 13.18 20.21 -10.76
N ARG A 66 12.27 19.98 -9.81
CA ARG A 66 12.18 20.82 -8.59
C ARG A 66 12.32 19.89 -7.40
N GLY A 67 13.42 20.07 -6.68
CA GLY A 67 13.97 19.14 -5.69
C GLY A 67 12.93 18.46 -4.78
N ASN A 68 13.25 17.22 -4.45
CA ASN A 68 12.56 16.38 -3.47
C ASN A 68 12.51 17.08 -2.10
N THR A 69 11.50 17.91 -1.89
CA THR A 69 11.09 18.41 -0.58
C THR A 69 9.96 17.52 -0.07
N SER A 70 10.39 16.55 0.74
CA SER A 70 9.68 16.07 1.93
C SER A 70 8.26 15.49 1.79
N GLY A 71 8.09 14.27 2.33
CA GLY A 71 6.90 13.99 3.15
C GLY A 71 5.95 12.92 2.64
N ILE A 72 6.38 11.65 2.66
CA ILE A 72 5.47 10.59 3.11
C ILE A 72 6.20 9.82 4.22
N VAL A 73 5.94 10.25 5.45
CA VAL A 73 6.06 9.40 6.63
C VAL A 73 5.00 8.32 6.44
N VAL A 74 5.43 7.08 6.18
CA VAL A 74 4.58 5.92 6.46
C VAL A 74 4.69 5.70 7.97
N PRO A 75 3.66 5.99 8.77
CA PRO A 75 3.68 5.55 10.15
C PRO A 75 3.73 4.01 10.14
N PRO A 76 4.69 3.37 10.83
CA PRO A 76 4.67 1.92 11.02
C PRO A 76 3.35 1.54 11.73
N PRO A 77 2.78 0.37 11.43
CA PRO A 77 1.58 -0.09 12.13
C PRO A 77 1.89 -0.25 13.62
N GLU A 78 1.21 0.53 14.46
CA GLU A 78 1.31 0.47 15.91
C GLU A 78 0.86 -0.89 16.41
N THR A 79 1.83 -1.79 16.60
CA THR A 79 1.60 -3.03 17.35
C THR A 79 1.72 -2.67 18.82
N GLY A 80 0.58 -2.43 19.45
CA GLY A 80 0.52 -2.31 20.90
C GLY A 80 1.11 -3.55 21.57
N ARG A 81 2.10 -3.35 22.44
CA ARG A 81 2.45 -4.28 23.53
C ARG A 81 3.22 -3.54 24.64
N THR A 82 2.44 -3.20 25.67
CA THR A 82 2.77 -3.27 27.11
C THR A 82 3.97 -2.47 27.65
N SER A 83 3.66 -1.31 28.25
CA SER A 83 4.24 -0.94 29.55
C SER A 83 3.60 -1.82 30.64
N PRO A 84 4.32 -2.21 31.70
CA PRO A 84 4.42 -1.31 32.86
C PRO A 84 5.81 -1.26 33.53
N SER A 85 6.08 -0.06 34.05
CA SER A 85 6.69 0.32 35.33
C SER A 85 7.47 -0.72 36.16
N SER A 86 8.75 -0.41 36.45
CA SER A 86 9.35 -0.32 37.79
C SER A 86 10.72 0.35 37.70
#